data_AF-A0A2N0QM70-F1
#
_entry.id   AF-A0A2N0QM70-F1
#
_cell.length_a   1.000
_cell.length_b   1.000
_cell.length_c   1.000
_cell.angle_alpha   90.00
_cell.angle_beta   90.00
_cell.angle_gamma   90.00
#
_symmetry.space_group_name_H-M   'P 1'
#
loop_
_entity.id
_entity.type
_entity.pdbx_description
1 polymer ?
#
loop_
_entity_poly.entity_id
_entity_poly.type
_entity_poly.pdbx_seq_one_letter_code
_entity_poly.pdbx_strand_id
1 'polypeptide(L)'
;MALLGCFTTAATIPQQYINEEVRQQLFIASIILGFIHLILEIRQCFYKIIEWLKNFWNIFDIIAYVLSIYTSIYWLQTNDKNNNKAFEYFGSYSLL
;
A
#
# COMPACT_ATOMS: atom_id res chain seq x y z
N MET A 1 -24.80 4.22 -5.30
CA MET A 1 -25.55 4.81 -6.44
C MET A 1 -26.10 6.22 -6.18
N ALA A 2 -26.43 6.62 -4.95
CA ALA A 2 -26.97 7.97 -4.67
C ALA A 2 -25.94 9.12 -4.75
N LEU A 3 -24.67 8.86 -4.39
CA LEU A 3 -23.61 9.89 -4.37
C LEU A 3 -23.26 10.43 -5.77
N LEU A 4 -23.14 9.54 -6.77
CA LEU A 4 -22.84 9.93 -8.15
C LEU A 4 -23.97 10.79 -8.74
N GLY A 5 -25.22 10.44 -8.44
CA GLY A 5 -26.41 11.18 -8.84
C GLY A 5 -26.43 12.61 -8.31
N CYS A 6 -26.09 12.81 -7.03
CA CYS A 6 -26.06 14.12 -6.37
C CYS A 6 -24.95 15.03 -6.94
N PHE A 7 -23.80 14.44 -7.27
CA PHE A 7 -22.69 15.16 -7.91
C PHE A 7 -23.05 15.57 -9.35
N THR A 8 -23.68 14.69 -10.12
CA THR A 8 -24.15 15.01 -11.47
C THR A 8 -25.26 16.06 -11.45
N THR A 9 -26.23 16.01 -10.53
CA THR A 9 -27.25 17.06 -10.44
C THR A 9 -26.65 18.40 -10.01
N ALA A 10 -25.75 18.44 -9.03
CA ALA A 10 -25.05 19.67 -8.65
C ALA A 10 -24.19 20.26 -9.78
N ALA A 11 -23.60 19.41 -10.64
CA ALA A 11 -22.81 19.85 -11.79
C ALA A 11 -23.64 20.28 -13.00
N THR A 12 -24.89 19.80 -13.12
CA THR A 12 -25.77 20.07 -14.28
C THR A 12 -26.78 21.20 -14.01
N ILE A 13 -26.98 21.60 -12.75
CA ILE A 13 -27.83 22.76 -12.41
C ILE A 13 -27.11 24.06 -12.81
N PRO A 14 -27.72 24.91 -13.68
CA PRO A 14 -27.10 26.14 -14.13
C PRO A 14 -26.88 27.12 -12.97
N GLN A 15 -25.74 27.81 -12.99
CA GLN A 15 -25.26 28.78 -11.98
C GLN A 15 -26.25 29.93 -11.67
N GLN A 16 -27.30 30.07 -12.48
CA GLN A 16 -28.35 31.08 -12.35
C GLN A 16 -29.34 30.82 -11.20
N TYR A 17 -29.43 29.59 -10.67
CA TYR A 17 -30.43 29.19 -9.66
C TYR A 17 -29.89 28.94 -8.24
N ILE A 18 -28.57 28.79 -8.07
CA ILE A 18 -27.95 28.45 -6.78
C ILE A 18 -26.78 29.38 -6.53
N ASN A 19 -26.73 29.99 -5.34
CA ASN A 19 -25.62 30.84 -4.92
C ASN A 19 -24.31 30.04 -4.94
N GLU A 20 -23.25 30.64 -5.49
CA GLU A 20 -21.98 29.97 -5.77
C GLU A 20 -21.34 29.37 -4.49
N GLU A 21 -21.55 30.04 -3.35
CA GLU A 21 -21.15 29.57 -2.02
C GLU A 21 -21.83 28.25 -1.60
N VAL A 22 -23.14 28.13 -1.86
CA VAL A 22 -23.93 26.94 -1.51
C VAL A 22 -23.50 25.75 -2.37
N ARG A 23 -23.20 26.00 -3.65
CA ARG A 23 -22.67 24.97 -4.56
C ARG A 23 -21.29 24.48 -4.12
N GLN A 24 -20.40 25.39 -3.70
CA GLN A 24 -19.09 25.02 -3.16
C GLN A 24 -19.22 24.20 -1.87
N GLN A 25 -20.14 24.58 -0.97
CA GLN A 25 -20.41 23.81 0.24
C GLN A 25 -20.93 22.40 -0.07
N LEU A 26 -21.83 22.24 -1.05
CA LEU A 26 -22.30 20.92 -1.49
C LEU A 26 -21.16 20.06 -2.06
N PHE A 27 -20.25 20.67 -2.81
CA PHE A 27 -19.10 19.97 -3.37
C PHE A 27 -18.16 19.46 -2.27
N ILE A 28 -17.83 20.32 -1.30
CA ILE A 28 -17.03 19.96 -0.12
C ILE A 28 -17.70 18.85 0.69
N ALA A 29 -19.01 18.96 0.92
CA ALA A 29 -19.77 17.93 1.63
C ALA A 29 -19.74 16.59 0.89
N SER A 30 -19.85 16.59 -0.45
CA SER A 30 -19.77 15.37 -1.25
C SER A 30 -18.38 14.71 -1.19
N ILE A 31 -17.31 15.50 -1.16
CA ILE A 31 -15.94 15.01 -1.02
C ILE A 31 -15.77 14.35 0.35
N ILE A 32 -16.20 15.04 1.42
CA ILE A 32 -16.10 14.52 2.80
C ILE A 32 -16.91 13.22 2.95
N LEU A 33 -18.14 13.19 2.46
CA LEU A 33 -18.98 11.99 2.46
C LEU A 33 -18.34 10.84 1.66
N GLY A 34 -17.72 11.14 0.51
CA GLY A 34 -16.98 10.18 -0.29
C GLY A 34 -15.79 9.58 0.47
N PHE A 35 -15.01 10.40 1.16
CA PHE A 35 -13.88 9.94 1.97
C PHE A 35 -14.32 9.07 3.15
N ILE A 36 -15.38 9.44 3.86
CA ILE A 36 -15.92 8.64 4.97
C ILE A 36 -16.35 7.26 4.46
N HIS A 37 -17.03 7.20 3.31
CA HIS A 37 -17.45 5.95 2.70
C HIS A 37 -16.26 5.06 2.30
N LEU A 38 -15.24 5.66 1.67
CA LEU A 38 -14.01 4.97 1.27
C LEU A 38 -13.25 4.39 2.48
N ILE A 39 -13.18 5.12 3.60
CA ILE A 39 -12.55 4.62 4.83
C ILE A 39 -13.31 3.40 5.39
N LEU A 40 -14.65 3.40 5.31
CA LEU A 40 -15.45 2.26 5.76
C LEU A 40 -15.21 1.02 4.88
N GLU A 41 -15.15 1.17 3.56
CA GLU A 41 -14.83 0.06 2.65
C GLU A 41 -13.41 -0.49 2.89
N ILE A 42 -12.42 0.40 3.05
CA ILE A 42 -11.04 0.02 3.35
C ILE A 42 -10.96 -0.74 4.68
N ARG A 43 -11.65 -0.27 5.73
CA ARG A 43 -11.71 -0.99 7.01
C ARG A 43 -12.30 -2.39 6.83
N GLN A 44 -13.32 -2.55 6.00
CA GLN A 44 -13.95 -3.84 5.74
C GLN A 44 -13.03 -4.80 4.97
N CYS A 45 -12.26 -4.28 4.00
CA CYS A 45 -11.19 -5.02 3.33
C CYS A 45 -10.09 -5.45 4.32
N PHE A 46 -9.66 -4.55 5.20
CA PHE A 46 -8.70 -4.90 6.25
C PHE A 46 -9.26 -5.94 7.22
N TYR A 47 -10.53 -5.87 7.64
CA TYR A 47 -11.11 -6.90 8.50
C TYR A 47 -11.09 -8.29 7.86
N LYS A 48 -11.36 -8.40 6.56
CA LYS A 48 -11.28 -9.66 5.83
C LYS A 48 -9.84 -10.17 5.69
N ILE A 49 -8.87 -9.27 5.49
CA ILE A 49 -7.45 -9.59 5.51
C ILE A 49 -6.99 -9.99 6.92
N ILE A 50 -7.48 -9.31 7.96
CA ILE A 50 -7.19 -9.60 9.37
C ILE A 50 -7.81 -10.94 9.78
N GLU A 51 -8.99 -11.29 9.27
CA GLU A 51 -9.62 -12.59 9.46
C GLU A 51 -8.84 -13.70 8.74
N TRP A 52 -8.35 -13.43 7.53
CA TRP A 52 -7.43 -14.32 6.82
C TRP A 52 -6.08 -14.48 7.55
N LEU A 53 -5.55 -13.40 8.15
CA LEU A 53 -4.37 -13.45 9.02
C LEU A 53 -4.68 -14.11 10.38
N LYS A 54 -5.91 -14.09 10.90
CA LYS A 54 -6.25 -14.78 12.16
C LYS A 54 -6.08 -16.30 12.07
N ASN A 55 -6.05 -16.87 10.87
CA ASN A 55 -5.70 -18.26 10.68
C ASN A 55 -4.21 -18.47 10.96
N PHE A 56 -3.91 -19.04 12.12
CA PHE A 56 -2.56 -19.32 12.60
C PHE A 56 -1.65 -19.99 11.55
N TRP A 57 -2.20 -20.94 10.80
CA TRP A 57 -1.51 -21.64 9.72
C TRP A 57 -1.08 -20.73 8.57
N ASN A 58 -1.90 -19.73 8.24
CA ASN A 58 -1.65 -18.85 7.12
C ASN A 58 -0.63 -17.75 7.44
N ILE A 59 -0.55 -17.32 8.71
CA ILE A 59 0.58 -16.52 9.22
C ILE A 59 1.88 -17.33 9.16
N PHE A 60 1.83 -18.61 9.55
CA PHE A 60 3.01 -19.47 9.54
C PHE A 60 3.61 -19.63 8.14
N ASP A 61 2.76 -19.83 7.12
CA ASP A 61 3.20 -19.88 5.72
C ASP A 61 3.88 -18.59 5.26
N ILE A 62 3.32 -17.42 5.60
CA ILE A 62 3.96 -16.12 5.27
C ILE A 62 5.32 -15.99 5.95
N ILE A 63 5.42 -16.35 7.23
CA ILE A 63 6.69 -16.29 7.97
C ILE A 63 7.71 -17.24 7.33
N ALA A 64 7.31 -18.43 6.90
CA ALA A 64 8.18 -19.38 6.21
C ALA A 64 8.72 -18.82 4.89
N TYR A 65 7.86 -18.20 4.07
CA TYR A 65 8.29 -17.53 2.84
C TYR A 65 9.23 -16.36 3.10
N VAL A 66 8.91 -15.49 4.06
CA VAL A 66 9.75 -14.33 4.42
C VAL A 66 11.11 -14.78 4.95
N LEU A 67 11.13 -15.81 5.81
CA LEU A 67 12.37 -16.37 6.34
C LEU A 67 13.23 -16.95 5.21
N SER A 68 12.63 -17.68 4.28
CA SER A 68 13.34 -18.24 3.11
C SER A 68 13.98 -17.14 2.25
N ILE A 69 13.25 -16.06 1.97
CA ILE A 69 13.78 -14.90 1.22
C ILE A 69 14.91 -14.23 1.99
N TYR A 70 14.73 -13.99 3.30
CA TYR A 70 15.75 -13.36 4.13
C TYR A 70 17.02 -14.19 4.20
N THR A 71 16.90 -15.50 4.40
CA THR A 71 18.03 -16.44 4.37
C THR A 71 18.73 -16.40 3.03
N SER A 72 18.00 -16.37 1.91
CA SER A 72 18.60 -16.28 0.57
C SER A 72 19.38 -14.98 0.37
N ILE A 73 18.83 -13.83 0.79
CA ILE A 73 19.51 -12.53 0.68
C ILE A 73 20.76 -12.50 1.57
N TYR A 74 20.65 -12.99 2.80
CA TYR A 74 21.78 -13.09 3.73
C TYR A 74 22.92 -13.95 3.16
N TRP A 75 22.57 -15.08 2.53
CA TRP A 75 23.55 -15.97 1.90
C TRP A 75 24.26 -15.32 0.71
N LEU A 76 23.53 -14.57 -0.12
CA LEU A 76 24.12 -13.81 -1.22
C LEU A 76 25.07 -12.71 -0.71
N GLN A 77 24.67 -11.96 0.32
CA GLN A 77 25.52 -10.93 0.92
C GLN A 77 26.79 -11.50 1.55
N THR A 78 26.71 -12.66 2.21
CA THR A 78 27.90 -13.27 2.81
C THR A 78 28.86 -13.83 1.75
N ASN A 79 28.34 -14.38 0.64
CA ASN A 79 29.17 -14.86 -0.45
C ASN A 79 29.90 -13.72 -1.17
N ASP A 80 29.21 -12.61 -1.44
CA ASP A 80 29.83 -11.45 -2.04
C ASP A 80 30.97 -10.90 -1.18
N LYS A 81 30.74 -10.80 0.14
CA LYS A 81 31.76 -10.40 1.12
C LYS A 81 32.94 -11.37 1.18
N ASN A 82 32.71 -12.68 1.09
CA ASN A 82 33.76 -13.69 1.11
C ASN A 82 34.58 -13.69 -0.20
N ASN A 83 33.93 -13.50 -1.35
CA ASN A 83 34.59 -13.40 -2.65
C ASN A 83 35.48 -12.16 -2.74
N ASN A 84 35.02 -11.02 -2.22
CA ASN A 84 35.82 -9.79 -2.18
C ASN A 84 37.09 -9.97 -1.32
N LYS A 85 36.95 -10.57 -0.13
CA LYS A 85 38.12 -10.90 0.71
C LYS A 85 39.09 -11.85 0.01
N ALA A 86 38.58 -12.89 -0.66
CA ALA A 86 39.43 -13.82 -1.41
C ALA A 86 40.20 -13.14 -2.55
N PHE A 87 39.59 -12.15 -3.21
CA PHE A 87 40.24 -11.36 -4.25
C PHE A 87 41.31 -10.42 -3.69
N GLU A 88 41.08 -9.81 -2.52
CA GLU A 88 42.06 -8.98 -1.81
C GLU A 88 43.31 -9.80 -1.39
N TYR A 89 43.08 -11.00 -0.85
CA TYR A 89 44.15 -11.95 -0.56
C TYR A 89 44.92 -12.35 -1.83
N PHE A 90 44.22 -12.76 -2.90
CA PHE A 90 44.85 -13.15 -4.17
C PHE A 90 45.66 -12.01 -4.81
N GLY A 91 45.15 -10.77 -4.77
CA GLY A 91 45.86 -9.58 -5.25
C GLY A 91 47.12 -9.27 -4.43
N SER A 92 47.09 -9.52 -3.12
CA SER A 92 48.24 -9.34 -2.23
C SER A 92 49.35 -10.38 -2.48
N TYR A 93 48.99 -11.65 -2.70
CA TYR A 93 49.95 -12.71 -3.01
C TYR A 93 50.52 -12.65 -4.44
N SER A 94 49.89 -11.92 -5.36
CA SER A 94 50.40 -11.71 -6.73
C SER A 94 51.40 -10.56 -6.85
N LEU A 95 51.56 -9.73 -5.80
CA LEU A 95 52.44 -8.56 -5.76
C LEU A 95 53.76 -8.80 -4.99
N LEU A 96 53.97 -10.02 -4.49
CA LEU A 96 55.18 -10.47 -3.77
C LEU A 96 55.93 -11.49 -4.64
#